data_AF-A0A1I5EWY1-F1
#
_entry.id   AF-A0A1I5EWY1-F1
#
_cell.length_a   1.000
_cell.length_b   1.000
_cell.length_c   1.000
_cell.angle_alpha   90.00
_cell.angle_beta   90.00
_cell.angle_gamma   90.00
#
_symmetry.space_group_name_H-M   'P 1'
#
loop_
_entity.id
_entity.type
_entity.pdbx_description
1 polymer ?
#
loop_
_entity_poly.entity_id
_entity_poly.type
_entity_poly.pdbx_seq_one_letter_code
_entity_poly.pdbx_strand_id
1 'polypeptide(L)'
;MKKYMDIREETNQRIGSYLGKLIDSRYRKRSDFYREYLRHEGINPDAEEVRKMGNRFSQIFIGEKKGLQIHDLLIVTDILGISCEELLTCGKAYRPVSGHMTNYEIAFSKNPKVWKKYMASEDNLFLNSDEYGKTVVDYALDFKNYSFIHWLMDEGYISFDEEKWYGTSLFLAKTKMKRRDIRFIDSDFPPQVTEEEQLRTKLVALAIENGDIKIMEEMKGREIPLLYEMTYVNVKPENRYLDDERMIEAIACSDNEIILDYFSEEFQIVTRSKCVGQYLYPNLGYVIDSMLGDKEANKDVVHMMIRRVVEHNKKAYEAISKNVEAFYQTRIKDWPGIIPEDIANTYKEQTMWCYHFDAETSIVSFMDTSVDGVRTNVIHISESSSIPSLRSLIDEANEWYEKLAGFEEIFIRNAALKKQ
;
A
#
# COMPACT_ATOMS: atom_id res chain seq x y z
N MET A 1 -35.94 5.20 -11.45
CA MET A 1 -35.72 5.97 -10.19
C MET A 1 -37.06 6.42 -9.60
N LYS A 2 -37.85 5.50 -9.04
CA LYS A 2 -39.16 5.84 -8.46
C LYS A 2 -39.53 4.84 -7.36
N LYS A 3 -38.69 4.73 -6.31
CA LYS A 3 -39.02 4.04 -5.05
C LYS A 3 -37.98 4.29 -3.94
N TYR A 4 -37.59 5.53 -3.70
CA TYR A 4 -37.10 5.87 -2.36
C TYR A 4 -38.34 6.12 -1.52
N MET A 5 -38.60 5.23 -0.55
CA MET A 5 -39.62 5.46 0.48
C MET A 5 -39.32 6.81 1.14
N ASP A 6 -40.28 7.71 1.08
CA ASP A 6 -40.30 8.96 1.84
C ASP A 6 -40.49 8.57 3.33
N ILE A 7 -39.41 8.11 3.97
CA ILE A 7 -39.39 7.79 5.40
C ILE A 7 -39.33 9.13 6.13
N ARG A 8 -40.50 9.69 6.43
CA ARG A 8 -40.62 10.89 7.26
C ARG A 8 -40.66 10.49 8.72
N GLU A 9 -39.91 11.22 9.55
CA GLU A 9 -40.00 11.14 11.00
C GLU A 9 -41.44 11.39 11.45
N GLU A 10 -41.88 10.62 12.45
CA GLU A 10 -43.21 10.74 13.03
C GLU A 10 -43.28 11.86 14.07
N THR A 11 -44.48 12.28 14.44
CA THR A 11 -44.65 13.33 15.45
C THR A 11 -44.15 12.86 16.82
N ASN A 12 -43.65 13.79 17.65
CA ASN A 12 -43.19 13.50 19.02
C ASN A 12 -44.22 12.71 19.85
N GLN A 13 -45.52 12.98 19.65
CA GLN A 13 -46.61 12.25 20.30
C GLN A 13 -46.64 10.77 19.88
N ARG A 14 -46.43 10.49 18.59
CA ARG A 14 -46.40 9.12 18.07
C ARG A 14 -45.14 8.39 18.51
N ILE A 15 -43.99 9.05 18.47
CA ILE A 15 -42.70 8.50 18.95
C ILE A 15 -42.80 8.19 20.45
N GLY A 16 -43.30 9.13 21.26
CA GLY A 16 -43.48 8.95 22.70
C GLY A 16 -44.44 7.81 23.05
N SER A 17 -45.58 7.70 22.33
CA SER A 17 -46.53 6.60 22.51
C SER A 17 -45.92 5.25 22.13
N TYR A 18 -45.20 5.20 21.01
CA TYR A 18 -44.53 3.99 20.54
C TYR A 18 -43.43 3.53 21.50
N LEU A 19 -42.60 4.47 21.98
CA LEU A 19 -41.58 4.21 22.99
C LEU A 19 -42.19 3.63 24.28
N GLY A 20 -43.30 4.22 24.74
CA GLY A 20 -44.01 3.71 25.92
C GLY A 20 -44.44 2.25 25.74
N LYS A 21 -44.97 1.89 24.55
CA LYS A 21 -45.35 0.50 24.24
C LYS A 21 -44.16 -0.46 24.20
N LEU A 22 -43.02 -0.02 23.67
CA LEU A 22 -41.79 -0.81 23.62
C LEU A 22 -41.23 -1.08 25.02
N ILE A 23 -41.26 -0.08 25.91
CA ILE A 23 -40.82 -0.26 27.29
C ILE A 23 -41.78 -1.19 28.04
N ASP A 24 -43.09 -0.99 27.89
CA ASP A 24 -44.11 -1.81 28.56
C ASP A 24 -44.09 -3.28 28.10
N SER A 25 -43.63 -3.55 26.87
CA SER A 25 -43.51 -4.93 26.36
C SER A 25 -42.26 -5.65 26.86
N ARG A 26 -41.18 -4.93 27.19
CA ARG A 26 -39.90 -5.51 27.64
C ARG A 26 -39.71 -5.50 29.15
N TYR A 27 -40.31 -4.53 29.84
CA TYR A 27 -40.14 -4.36 31.28
C TYR A 27 -41.45 -4.57 32.02
N ARG A 28 -41.40 -5.36 33.10
CA ARG A 28 -42.56 -5.58 33.98
C ARG A 28 -43.02 -4.28 34.66
N LYS A 29 -42.08 -3.37 34.94
CA LYS A 29 -42.34 -2.02 35.46
C LYS A 29 -41.44 -1.02 34.74
N ARG A 30 -41.99 0.13 34.36
CA ARG A 30 -41.20 1.24 33.79
C ARG A 30 -40.07 1.73 34.71
N SER A 31 -40.22 1.55 36.03
CA SER A 31 -39.15 1.84 36.99
C SER A 31 -37.89 1.02 36.76
N ASP A 32 -38.00 -0.19 36.22
CA ASP A 32 -36.86 -1.07 35.96
C ASP A 32 -36.06 -0.54 34.77
N PHE A 33 -36.75 -0.08 33.72
CA PHE A 33 -36.16 0.65 32.60
C PHE A 33 -35.44 1.93 33.06
N TYR A 34 -36.05 2.74 33.94
CA TYR A 34 -35.40 3.95 34.46
C TYR A 34 -34.12 3.64 35.24
N ARG A 35 -34.09 2.54 36.01
CA ARG A 35 -32.89 2.09 36.72
C ARG A 35 -31.78 1.67 35.77
N GLU A 36 -32.12 1.00 34.68
CA GLU A 36 -31.17 0.59 33.65
C GLU A 36 -30.63 1.79 32.88
N TYR A 37 -31.49 2.74 32.50
CA TYR A 37 -31.10 4.02 31.92
C TYR A 37 -30.09 4.76 32.81
N LEU A 38 -30.39 4.91 34.10
CA LEU A 38 -29.50 5.61 35.04
C LEU A 38 -28.14 4.90 35.20
N ARG A 39 -28.12 3.56 35.18
CA ARG A 39 -26.86 2.80 35.22
C ARG A 39 -26.03 2.96 33.95
N HIS A 40 -26.67 3.06 32.79
CA HIS A 40 -25.99 3.31 31.51
C HIS A 40 -25.25 4.66 31.55
N GLU A 41 -25.87 5.66 32.18
CA GLU A 41 -25.29 6.99 32.43
C GLU A 41 -24.26 7.03 33.57
N GLY A 42 -23.97 5.90 34.23
CA GLY A 42 -23.07 5.86 35.40
C GLY A 42 -23.66 6.49 36.67
N ILE A 43 -24.97 6.73 36.72
CA ILE A 43 -25.68 7.31 37.86
C ILE A 43 -26.23 6.20 38.75
N ASN A 44 -26.03 6.31 40.07
CA ASN A 44 -26.60 5.35 41.03
C ASN A 44 -28.14 5.50 41.08
N PRO A 45 -28.92 4.44 40.78
CA PRO A 45 -30.36 4.56 40.67
C PRO A 45 -31.06 4.52 42.04
N ASP A 46 -30.94 5.61 42.80
CA ASP A 46 -31.68 5.80 44.04
C ASP A 46 -33.17 6.16 43.78
N ALA A 47 -33.95 6.22 44.86
CA ALA A 47 -35.39 6.47 44.75
C ALA A 47 -35.73 7.85 44.17
N GLU A 48 -34.88 8.86 44.39
CA GLU A 48 -35.12 10.22 43.93
C GLU A 48 -34.75 10.38 42.45
N GLU A 49 -33.64 9.79 42.02
CA GLU A 49 -33.22 9.80 40.61
C GLU A 49 -34.19 8.99 39.73
N VAL A 50 -34.67 7.84 40.21
CA VAL A 50 -35.71 7.06 39.51
C VAL A 50 -37.02 7.86 39.38
N ARG A 51 -37.39 8.64 40.41
CA ARG A 51 -38.58 9.49 40.39
C ARG A 51 -38.43 10.65 39.40
N LYS A 52 -37.27 11.33 39.38
CA LYS A 52 -36.96 12.38 38.41
C LYS A 52 -37.03 11.85 36.98
N MET A 53 -36.47 10.66 36.74
CA MET A 53 -36.51 10.01 35.44
C MET A 53 -37.94 9.67 35.01
N GLY A 54 -38.76 9.16 35.94
CA GLY A 54 -40.18 8.90 35.69
C GLY A 54 -40.98 10.14 35.29
N ASN A 55 -40.74 11.29 35.96
CA ASN A 55 -41.40 12.55 35.60
C ASN A 55 -40.99 13.03 34.19
N ARG A 56 -39.71 12.89 33.85
CA ARG A 56 -39.17 13.28 32.55
C ARG A 56 -39.74 12.40 31.42
N PHE A 57 -39.66 11.08 31.56
CA PHE A 57 -40.17 10.15 30.54
C PHE A 57 -41.68 10.21 30.39
N SER A 58 -42.44 10.52 31.46
CA SER A 58 -43.88 10.75 31.36
C SER A 58 -44.22 11.92 30.42
N GLN A 59 -43.41 12.99 30.43
CA GLN A 59 -43.57 14.11 29.50
C GLN A 59 -43.20 13.72 28.07
N ILE A 60 -42.18 12.88 27.89
CA ILE A 60 -41.75 12.36 26.59
C ILE A 60 -42.82 11.43 25.97
N PHE A 61 -43.43 10.55 26.78
CA PHE A 61 -44.49 9.65 26.30
C PHE A 61 -45.73 10.38 25.80
N ILE A 62 -46.04 11.54 26.40
CA ILE A 62 -47.14 12.41 25.97
C ILE A 62 -46.74 13.20 24.71
N GLY A 63 -45.51 13.69 24.63
CA GLY A 63 -44.94 14.28 23.42
C GLY A 63 -45.50 15.66 23.02
N GLU A 64 -46.28 16.32 23.87
CA GLU A 64 -46.87 17.65 23.60
C GLU A 64 -45.88 18.81 23.76
N LYS A 65 -45.03 18.76 24.80
CA LYS A 65 -44.08 19.84 25.14
C LYS A 65 -42.62 19.40 25.12
N LYS A 66 -42.35 18.11 25.29
CA LYS A 66 -41.00 17.54 25.28
C LYS A 66 -41.00 16.31 24.37
N GLY A 67 -40.15 16.36 23.34
CA GLY A 67 -39.79 15.19 22.55
C GLY A 67 -38.58 14.49 23.14
N LEU A 68 -38.32 13.29 22.65
CA LEU A 68 -37.10 12.54 22.94
C LEU A 68 -35.90 13.34 22.40
N GLN A 69 -34.92 13.66 23.24
CA GLN A 69 -33.72 14.38 22.81
C GLN A 69 -32.73 13.42 22.15
N ILE A 70 -31.82 13.93 21.31
CA ILE A 70 -30.79 13.10 20.62
C ILE A 70 -29.99 12.26 21.62
N HIS A 71 -29.61 12.85 22.75
CA HIS A 71 -28.90 12.15 23.81
C HIS A 71 -29.72 10.96 24.36
N ASP A 72 -31.01 11.17 24.63
CA ASP A 72 -31.90 10.11 25.10
C ASP A 72 -32.13 9.06 24.02
N LEU A 73 -32.19 9.48 22.75
CA LEU A 73 -32.42 8.60 21.61
C LEU A 73 -31.36 7.49 21.58
N LEU A 74 -30.08 7.84 21.68
CA LEU A 74 -28.96 6.89 21.65
C LEU A 74 -29.00 5.86 22.78
N ILE A 75 -29.30 6.32 24.01
CA ILE A 75 -29.32 5.45 25.19
C ILE A 75 -30.54 4.52 25.15
N VAL A 76 -31.69 5.07 24.74
CA VAL A 76 -32.94 4.31 24.67
C VAL A 76 -32.88 3.25 23.57
N THR A 77 -32.32 3.56 22.40
CA THR A 77 -32.19 2.59 21.29
C THR A 77 -31.22 1.47 21.64
N ASP A 78 -30.14 1.76 22.38
CA ASP A 78 -29.19 0.76 22.86
C ASP A 78 -29.82 -0.19 23.91
N ILE A 79 -30.42 0.37 24.97
CA ILE A 79 -31.10 -0.41 26.02
C ILE A 79 -32.22 -1.26 25.43
N LEU A 80 -32.99 -0.69 24.50
CA LEU A 80 -34.09 -1.37 23.85
C LEU A 80 -33.66 -2.15 22.61
N GLY A 81 -32.38 -2.25 22.23
CA GLY A 81 -31.96 -2.97 21.02
C GLY A 81 -32.90 -2.77 19.82
N ILE A 82 -33.13 -1.50 19.44
CA ILE A 82 -33.95 -1.08 18.29
C ILE A 82 -33.25 0.07 17.55
N SER A 83 -33.57 0.28 16.28
CA SER A 83 -32.91 1.33 15.49
C SER A 83 -33.46 2.73 15.80
N CYS A 84 -32.63 3.74 15.58
CA CYS A 84 -33.09 5.13 15.61
C CYS A 84 -34.24 5.32 14.62
N GLU A 85 -34.12 4.77 13.41
CA GLU A 85 -35.18 4.78 12.40
C GLU A 85 -36.43 4.03 12.83
N GLU A 86 -36.31 2.88 13.49
CA GLU A 86 -37.45 2.13 14.05
C GLU A 86 -38.20 3.00 15.05
N LEU A 87 -37.48 3.64 15.97
CA LEU A 87 -38.06 4.49 17.00
C LEU A 87 -38.67 5.77 16.41
N LEU A 88 -37.95 6.47 15.54
CA LEU A 88 -38.38 7.73 14.91
C LEU A 88 -39.54 7.55 13.92
N THR A 89 -39.69 6.36 13.33
CA THR A 89 -40.79 6.04 12.40
C THR A 89 -41.93 5.26 13.05
N CYS A 90 -41.85 5.03 14.36
CA CYS A 90 -42.83 4.27 15.14
C CYS A 90 -43.04 2.84 14.59
N GLY A 91 -41.96 2.16 14.21
CA GLY A 91 -41.97 0.79 13.70
C GLY A 91 -42.31 0.65 12.21
N LYS A 92 -42.40 1.75 11.45
CA LYS A 92 -42.67 1.70 10.01
C LYS A 92 -41.44 1.35 9.18
N ALA A 93 -40.25 1.72 9.65
CA ALA A 93 -38.98 1.28 9.11
C ALA A 93 -38.33 0.36 10.15
N TYR A 94 -38.24 -0.93 9.85
CA TYR A 94 -37.56 -1.90 10.72
C TYR A 94 -36.14 -2.10 10.19
N ARG A 95 -35.14 -1.76 11.01
CA ARG A 95 -33.76 -2.21 10.83
C ARG A 95 -33.34 -2.95 12.11
N PRO A 96 -32.89 -4.20 12.04
CA PRO A 96 -32.59 -4.98 13.25
C PRO A 96 -31.44 -4.40 14.06
N VAL A 97 -31.68 -3.85 15.26
CA VAL A 97 -30.60 -3.30 16.11
C VAL A 97 -30.32 -4.19 17.30
N SER A 98 -29.50 -5.19 17.02
CA SER A 98 -28.56 -5.83 17.94
C SER A 98 -27.87 -6.91 17.10
N GLY A 99 -26.87 -6.50 16.33
CA GLY A 99 -26.19 -7.40 15.40
C GLY A 99 -25.73 -6.79 14.08
N HIS A 100 -25.97 -5.50 13.82
CA HIS A 100 -25.36 -4.81 12.68
C HIS A 100 -23.87 -4.63 12.91
N MET A 101 -23.10 -5.68 12.63
CA MET A 101 -21.66 -5.58 12.47
C MET A 101 -21.38 -4.73 11.23
N THR A 102 -20.75 -3.58 11.44
CA THR A 102 -20.35 -2.67 10.36
C THR A 102 -18.95 -3.03 9.82
N ASN A 103 -18.63 -2.57 8.61
CA ASN A 103 -17.27 -2.63 8.06
C ASN A 103 -16.24 -2.07 9.08
N TYR A 104 -16.59 -0.96 9.73
CA TYR A 104 -15.75 -0.26 10.70
C TYR A 104 -15.46 -1.11 11.96
N GLU A 105 -16.51 -1.64 12.62
CA GLU A 105 -16.34 -2.41 13.86
C GLU A 105 -15.55 -3.71 13.64
N ILE A 106 -15.78 -4.35 12.49
CA ILE A 106 -15.07 -5.58 12.14
C ILE A 106 -13.60 -5.33 11.87
N ALA A 107 -13.28 -4.22 11.21
CA ALA A 107 -11.91 -3.81 10.97
C ALA A 107 -11.15 -3.49 12.27
N PHE A 108 -11.81 -3.17 13.39
CA PHE A 108 -11.18 -3.04 14.71
C PHE A 108 -11.11 -4.36 15.49
N SER A 109 -11.99 -5.32 15.19
CA SER A 109 -12.06 -6.58 15.92
C SER A 109 -10.77 -7.38 15.76
N LYS A 110 -10.27 -7.93 16.87
CA LYS A 110 -9.16 -8.91 16.90
C LYS A 110 -9.64 -10.35 17.09
N ASN A 111 -10.94 -10.60 16.95
CA ASN A 111 -11.56 -11.89 17.27
C ASN A 111 -11.99 -12.64 16.01
N PRO A 112 -11.32 -13.75 15.65
CA PRO A 112 -11.69 -14.56 14.48
C PRO A 112 -13.12 -15.07 14.48
N LYS A 113 -13.74 -15.28 15.65
CA LYS A 113 -15.15 -15.70 15.73
C LYS A 113 -16.10 -14.59 15.26
N VAL A 114 -15.74 -13.34 15.53
CA VAL A 114 -16.50 -12.17 15.10
C VAL A 114 -16.38 -12.00 13.58
N TRP A 115 -15.16 -12.15 13.04
CA TRP A 115 -14.93 -12.11 11.59
C TRP A 115 -15.71 -13.20 10.85
N LYS A 116 -15.66 -14.44 11.34
CA LYS A 116 -16.41 -15.56 10.75
C LYS A 116 -17.93 -15.34 10.79
N LYS A 117 -18.45 -14.83 11.91
CA LYS A 117 -19.89 -14.51 12.02
C LYS A 117 -20.28 -13.42 11.03
N TYR A 118 -19.43 -12.41 10.87
CA TYR A 118 -19.66 -11.30 9.94
C TYR A 118 -19.63 -11.75 8.47
N MET A 119 -18.64 -12.54 8.07
CA MET A 119 -18.55 -13.05 6.70
C MET A 119 -19.63 -14.07 6.35
N ALA A 120 -20.25 -14.70 7.36
CA ALA A 120 -21.38 -15.62 7.19
C ALA A 120 -22.74 -14.91 7.22
N SER A 121 -22.81 -13.57 7.33
CA SER A 121 -24.07 -12.85 7.38
C SER A 121 -24.83 -12.95 6.06
N GLU A 122 -26.14 -13.20 6.12
CA GLU A 122 -26.98 -13.36 4.92
C GLU A 122 -27.05 -12.07 4.07
N ASP A 123 -26.89 -10.92 4.71
CA ASP A 123 -26.88 -9.62 4.04
C ASP A 123 -25.61 -9.33 3.23
N ASN A 124 -24.54 -10.14 3.42
CA ASN A 124 -23.26 -10.01 2.74
C ASN A 124 -22.71 -8.57 2.73
N LEU A 125 -22.89 -7.83 3.85
CA LEU A 125 -22.43 -6.45 3.97
C LEU A 125 -20.93 -6.30 3.66
N PHE A 126 -20.13 -7.30 4.03
CA PHE A 126 -18.69 -7.33 3.82
C PHE A 126 -18.28 -7.22 2.34
N LEU A 127 -19.15 -7.61 1.39
CA LEU A 127 -18.88 -7.53 -0.04
C LEU A 127 -19.07 -6.12 -0.60
N ASN A 128 -19.55 -5.17 0.19
CA ASN A 128 -19.94 -3.85 -0.29
C ASN A 128 -19.27 -2.73 0.52
N SER A 129 -19.07 -1.59 -0.12
CA SER A 129 -18.68 -0.38 0.59
C SER A 129 -19.85 0.29 1.30
N ASP A 130 -19.54 1.00 2.38
CA ASP A 130 -20.51 1.73 3.20
C ASP A 130 -20.89 3.09 2.59
N GLU A 131 -21.58 3.94 3.36
CA GLU A 131 -21.97 5.29 2.97
C GLU A 131 -20.79 6.19 2.57
N TYR A 132 -19.61 5.97 3.19
CA TYR A 132 -18.36 6.70 2.90
C TYR A 132 -17.61 6.13 1.70
N GLY A 133 -18.12 5.06 1.09
CA GLY A 133 -17.48 4.38 -0.02
C GLY A 133 -16.30 3.51 0.41
N LYS A 134 -16.15 3.22 1.72
CA LYS A 134 -15.09 2.36 2.25
C LYS A 134 -15.58 0.93 2.47
N THR A 135 -14.74 -0.03 2.11
CA THR A 135 -14.95 -1.46 2.38
C THR A 135 -14.37 -1.84 3.75
N VAL A 136 -14.67 -3.05 4.22
CA VAL A 136 -14.02 -3.61 5.41
C VAL A 136 -12.49 -3.70 5.26
N VAL A 137 -11.98 -3.89 4.04
CA VAL A 137 -10.53 -3.93 3.75
C VAL A 137 -9.90 -2.56 3.91
N ASP A 138 -10.58 -1.50 3.43
CA ASP A 138 -10.10 -0.12 3.59
C ASP A 138 -9.89 0.22 5.07
N TYR A 139 -10.90 -0.05 5.89
CA TYR A 139 -10.79 0.19 7.32
C TYR A 139 -9.75 -0.70 7.99
N ALA A 140 -9.63 -1.97 7.58
CA ALA A 140 -8.62 -2.86 8.17
C ALA A 140 -7.19 -2.39 7.87
N LEU A 141 -6.95 -1.84 6.69
CA LEU A 141 -5.68 -1.19 6.33
C LEU A 141 -5.47 0.12 7.12
N ASP A 142 -6.48 0.98 7.19
CA ASP A 142 -6.42 2.25 7.93
C ASP A 142 -6.13 2.03 9.43
N PHE A 143 -6.71 0.98 10.02
CA PHE A 143 -6.50 0.61 11.43
C PHE A 143 -5.32 -0.34 11.65
N LYS A 144 -4.58 -0.69 10.58
CA LYS A 144 -3.45 -1.61 10.63
C LYS A 144 -3.80 -2.94 11.31
N ASN A 145 -5.01 -3.45 11.10
CA ASN A 145 -5.45 -4.74 11.66
C ASN A 145 -4.92 -5.90 10.83
N TYR A 146 -3.63 -6.16 10.98
CA TYR A 146 -2.92 -7.16 10.20
C TYR A 146 -3.45 -8.57 10.40
N SER A 147 -3.86 -8.93 11.62
CA SER A 147 -4.43 -10.27 11.89
C SER A 147 -5.71 -10.53 11.10
N PHE A 148 -6.56 -9.51 10.91
CA PHE A 148 -7.75 -9.66 10.09
C PHE A 148 -7.41 -9.71 8.60
N ILE A 149 -6.49 -8.87 8.13
CA ILE A 149 -6.00 -8.89 6.75
C ILE A 149 -5.41 -10.26 6.37
N HIS A 150 -4.55 -10.83 7.23
CA HIS A 150 -3.99 -12.16 7.03
C HIS A 150 -5.10 -13.22 6.99
N TRP A 151 -6.08 -13.13 7.88
CA TRP A 151 -7.24 -14.03 7.84
C TRP A 151 -8.03 -13.92 6.52
N LEU A 152 -8.19 -12.71 5.96
CA LEU A 152 -8.81 -12.52 4.66
C LEU A 152 -8.01 -13.16 3.51
N MET A 153 -6.69 -13.17 3.60
CA MET A 153 -5.82 -13.85 2.63
C MET A 153 -5.97 -15.37 2.74
N ASP A 154 -5.91 -15.92 3.96
CA ASP A 154 -6.04 -17.36 4.23
C ASP A 154 -7.38 -17.93 3.71
N GLU A 155 -8.46 -17.15 3.84
CA GLU A 155 -9.80 -17.54 3.37
C GLU A 155 -10.03 -17.17 1.88
N GLY A 156 -9.03 -16.62 1.19
CA GLY A 156 -9.07 -16.31 -0.23
C GLY A 156 -10.00 -15.14 -0.60
N TYR A 157 -10.22 -14.19 0.30
CA TYR A 157 -10.89 -12.92 0.00
C TYR A 157 -9.95 -11.87 -0.59
N ILE A 158 -8.66 -11.95 -0.26
CA ILE A 158 -7.58 -11.16 -0.84
C ILE A 158 -6.59 -12.14 -1.46
N SER A 159 -6.12 -11.85 -2.68
CA SER A 159 -5.13 -12.69 -3.36
C SER A 159 -4.16 -11.84 -4.18
N PHE A 160 -2.93 -12.29 -4.30
CA PHE A 160 -1.97 -11.74 -5.25
C PHE A 160 -2.25 -12.26 -6.67
N ASP A 161 -2.09 -11.40 -7.68
CA ASP A 161 -2.23 -11.77 -9.08
C ASP A 161 -1.14 -11.10 -9.93
N GLU A 162 -0.60 -11.85 -10.88
CA GLU A 162 0.36 -11.37 -11.87
C GLU A 162 -0.29 -11.35 -13.25
N GLU A 163 -0.64 -10.15 -13.70
CA GLU A 163 -1.31 -9.98 -14.98
C GLU A 163 -0.38 -9.41 -16.05
N LYS A 164 -0.84 -9.46 -17.30
CA LYS A 164 -0.20 -8.80 -18.43
C LYS A 164 -1.19 -7.87 -19.10
N TRP A 165 -0.84 -6.59 -19.19
CA TRP A 165 -1.63 -5.57 -19.88
C TRP A 165 -0.81 -4.94 -20.99
N TYR A 166 -1.24 -5.08 -22.25
CA TYR A 166 -0.46 -4.68 -23.45
C TYR A 166 0.99 -5.18 -23.47
N GLY A 167 1.24 -6.35 -22.87
CA GLY A 167 2.60 -6.84 -22.75
C GLY A 167 3.43 -6.05 -21.75
N THR A 168 2.84 -5.46 -20.71
CA THR A 168 3.52 -5.01 -19.49
C THR A 168 3.05 -5.87 -18.34
N SER A 169 3.98 -6.34 -17.51
CA SER A 169 3.67 -7.13 -16.32
C SER A 169 3.00 -6.22 -15.29
N LEU A 170 2.02 -6.73 -14.55
CA LEU A 170 1.35 -5.99 -13.48
C LEU A 170 1.34 -6.86 -12.23
N PHE A 171 1.67 -6.27 -11.07
CA PHE A 171 1.64 -6.94 -9.77
C PHE A 171 0.48 -6.37 -8.97
N LEU A 172 -0.58 -7.15 -8.85
CA LEU A 172 -1.87 -6.69 -8.36
C LEU A 172 -2.28 -7.45 -7.10
N ALA A 173 -2.94 -6.77 -6.17
CA ALA A 173 -3.69 -7.45 -5.12
C ALA A 173 -5.17 -7.30 -5.43
N LYS A 174 -5.85 -8.43 -5.55
CA LYS A 174 -7.29 -8.49 -5.83
C LYS A 174 -8.07 -8.71 -4.55
N THR A 175 -9.28 -8.18 -4.54
CA THR A 175 -10.22 -8.35 -3.43
C THR A 175 -11.61 -8.68 -3.93
N LYS A 176 -12.33 -9.55 -3.21
CA LYS A 176 -13.74 -9.86 -3.50
C LYS A 176 -14.70 -8.74 -3.09
N MET A 177 -14.24 -7.77 -2.30
CA MET A 177 -15.05 -6.65 -1.81
C MET A 177 -15.24 -5.59 -2.90
N LYS A 178 -16.49 -5.26 -3.20
CA LYS A 178 -16.86 -4.31 -4.25
C LYS A 178 -16.91 -2.90 -3.71
N ARG A 179 -16.20 -2.00 -4.38
CA ARG A 179 -16.37 -0.54 -4.25
C ARG A 179 -17.57 -0.09 -5.09
N ARG A 180 -18.07 1.12 -4.81
CA ARG A 180 -19.07 1.77 -5.67
C ARG A 180 -18.41 2.12 -7.00
N ASP A 181 -19.12 1.88 -8.10
CA ASP A 181 -18.67 2.27 -9.43
C ASP A 181 -18.33 3.77 -9.48
N ILE A 182 -17.05 4.07 -9.65
CA ILE A 182 -16.58 5.42 -9.93
C ILE A 182 -16.84 5.65 -11.42
N ARG A 183 -17.90 6.41 -11.74
CA ARG A 183 -18.25 6.70 -13.13
C ARG A 183 -17.19 7.63 -13.75
N PHE A 184 -16.58 7.14 -14.83
CA PHE A 184 -15.76 7.86 -15.82
C PHE A 184 -14.64 8.73 -15.23
N ILE A 185 -13.47 8.11 -15.08
CA ILE A 185 -12.18 8.81 -15.08
C ILE A 185 -11.54 8.49 -16.43
N ASP A 186 -11.16 9.52 -17.21
CA ASP A 186 -10.26 9.35 -18.34
C ASP A 186 -8.86 9.06 -17.77
N SER A 187 -8.50 7.78 -17.66
CA SER A 187 -7.17 7.32 -17.26
C SER A 187 -6.65 6.27 -18.23
N ASP A 188 -5.33 6.25 -18.44
CA ASP A 188 -4.67 5.32 -19.38
C ASP A 188 -4.83 3.84 -18.96
N PHE A 189 -5.05 3.59 -17.66
CA PHE A 189 -5.44 2.30 -17.09
C PHE A 189 -6.88 2.33 -16.57
N PRO A 190 -7.61 1.20 -16.59
CA PRO A 190 -8.88 1.09 -15.88
C PRO A 190 -8.68 1.47 -14.40
N PRO A 191 -9.59 2.27 -13.79
CA PRO A 191 -9.47 2.68 -12.38
C PRO A 191 -9.22 1.51 -11.42
N GLN A 192 -9.76 0.35 -11.74
CA GLN A 192 -9.62 -0.88 -10.97
C GLN A 192 -8.18 -1.40 -10.88
N VAL A 193 -7.38 -1.29 -11.94
CA VAL A 193 -5.94 -1.66 -11.91
C VAL A 193 -5.20 -0.76 -10.91
N THR A 194 -5.53 0.53 -10.89
CA THR A 194 -4.96 1.48 -9.92
C THR A 194 -5.29 1.14 -8.49
N GLU A 195 -6.53 0.74 -8.22
CA GLU A 195 -6.94 0.34 -6.88
C GLU A 195 -6.26 -0.96 -6.44
N GLU A 196 -6.08 -1.92 -7.35
CA GLU A 196 -5.43 -3.21 -7.08
C GLU A 196 -3.92 -3.08 -6.84
N GLU A 197 -3.25 -2.17 -7.56
CA GLU A 197 -1.84 -1.81 -7.28
C GLU A 197 -1.70 -1.12 -5.92
N GLN A 198 -2.54 -0.13 -5.63
CA GLN A 198 -2.53 0.56 -4.34
C GLN A 198 -2.86 -0.38 -3.18
N LEU A 199 -3.75 -1.35 -3.40
CA LEU A 199 -4.04 -2.39 -2.41
C LEU A 199 -2.79 -3.22 -2.15
N ARG A 200 -2.08 -3.68 -3.18
CA ARG A 200 -0.82 -4.42 -3.02
C ARG A 200 0.19 -3.63 -2.21
N THR A 201 0.48 -2.38 -2.60
CA THR A 201 1.40 -1.50 -1.87
C THR A 201 1.06 -1.42 -0.37
N LYS A 202 -0.22 -1.18 -0.03
CA LYS A 202 -0.65 -1.08 1.37
C LYS A 202 -0.49 -2.40 2.13
N LEU A 203 -0.72 -3.53 1.46
CA LEU A 203 -0.57 -4.85 2.06
C LEU A 203 0.91 -5.18 2.30
N VAL A 204 1.80 -4.84 1.37
CA VAL A 204 3.25 -5.02 1.55
C VAL A 204 3.77 -4.11 2.66
N ALA A 205 3.37 -2.83 2.70
CA ALA A 205 3.73 -1.91 3.77
C ALA A 205 3.28 -2.44 5.15
N LEU A 206 2.06 -2.96 5.24
CA LEU A 206 1.57 -3.56 6.48
C LEU A 206 2.32 -4.84 6.84
N ALA A 207 2.75 -5.66 5.86
CA ALA A 207 3.58 -6.83 6.09
C ALA A 207 4.99 -6.45 6.61
N ILE A 208 5.58 -5.36 6.08
CA ILE A 208 6.83 -4.77 6.58
C ILE A 208 6.70 -4.43 8.07
N GLU A 209 5.66 -3.66 8.42
CA GLU A 209 5.40 -3.23 9.80
C GLU A 209 5.18 -4.40 10.77
N ASN A 210 4.80 -5.57 10.27
CA ASN A 210 4.56 -6.78 11.05
C ASN A 210 5.68 -7.83 10.91
N GLY A 211 6.74 -7.55 10.16
CA GLY A 211 7.87 -8.47 10.01
C GLY A 211 7.58 -9.72 9.14
N ASP A 212 6.52 -9.72 8.32
CA ASP A 212 6.08 -10.90 7.58
C ASP A 212 6.74 -10.99 6.19
N ILE A 213 7.93 -11.59 6.17
CA ILE A 213 8.73 -11.84 4.96
C ILE A 213 7.95 -12.66 3.93
N LYS A 214 7.14 -13.63 4.37
CA LYS A 214 6.45 -14.55 3.47
C LYS A 214 5.44 -13.79 2.61
N ILE A 215 4.65 -12.89 3.22
CA ILE A 215 3.71 -12.05 2.46
C ILE A 215 4.44 -11.08 1.54
N MET A 216 5.58 -10.53 1.97
CA MET A 216 6.38 -9.69 1.09
C MET A 216 6.93 -10.45 -0.12
N GLU A 217 7.43 -11.68 0.07
CA GLU A 217 7.87 -12.54 -1.04
C GLU A 217 6.71 -12.91 -1.97
N GLU A 218 5.57 -13.32 -1.42
CA GLU A 218 4.38 -13.68 -2.20
C GLU A 218 3.90 -12.51 -3.06
N MET A 219 3.96 -11.28 -2.53
CA MET A 219 3.55 -10.06 -3.24
C MET A 219 4.68 -9.38 -4.01
N LYS A 220 5.87 -10.00 -4.09
CA LYS A 220 7.05 -9.43 -4.74
C LYS A 220 7.43 -8.03 -4.20
N GLY A 221 7.46 -7.85 -2.89
CA GLY A 221 7.53 -6.53 -2.23
C GLY A 221 8.73 -5.67 -2.60
N ARG A 222 9.87 -6.28 -2.95
CA ARG A 222 11.08 -5.58 -3.44
C ARG A 222 11.21 -5.52 -4.96
N GLU A 223 10.26 -6.09 -5.69
CA GLU A 223 10.29 -6.14 -7.15
C GLU A 223 9.22 -5.21 -7.73
N ILE A 224 9.55 -4.58 -8.86
CA ILE A 224 8.62 -3.78 -9.65
C ILE A 224 8.50 -4.36 -11.05
N PRO A 225 7.34 -4.23 -11.72
CA PRO A 225 7.15 -4.82 -13.04
C PRO A 225 8.19 -4.39 -14.08
N LEU A 226 8.69 -3.15 -13.98
CA LEU A 226 9.74 -2.61 -14.85
C LEU A 226 11.00 -3.49 -14.91
N LEU A 227 11.35 -4.21 -13.82
CA LEU A 227 12.53 -5.07 -13.80
C LEU A 227 12.37 -6.30 -14.71
N TYR A 228 11.13 -6.72 -14.96
CA TYR A 228 10.80 -7.83 -15.85
C TYR A 228 10.70 -7.41 -17.32
N GLU A 229 10.48 -6.12 -17.56
CA GLU A 229 10.38 -5.57 -18.89
C GLU A 229 11.76 -5.40 -19.54
N MET A 230 11.88 -6.04 -20.69
CA MET A 230 12.97 -5.85 -21.63
C MET A 230 12.35 -5.56 -22.98
N THR A 231 12.33 -4.29 -23.36
CA THR A 231 11.97 -3.90 -24.72
C THR A 231 13.14 -3.18 -25.34
N TYR A 232 13.54 -3.60 -26.55
CA TYR A 232 14.48 -2.89 -27.44
C TYR A 232 14.01 -1.47 -27.81
N VAL A 233 12.74 -1.20 -27.51
CA VAL A 233 12.06 0.07 -27.73
C VAL A 233 11.84 0.65 -26.35
N ASN A 234 12.35 1.85 -26.10
CA ASN A 234 12.19 2.59 -24.86
C ASN A 234 10.70 2.84 -24.59
N VAL A 235 10.02 1.90 -23.95
CA VAL A 235 8.73 2.17 -23.33
C VAL A 235 9.10 2.93 -22.08
N LYS A 236 8.84 4.24 -22.08
CA LYS A 236 8.98 5.05 -20.88
C LYS A 236 8.17 4.36 -19.78
N PRO A 237 8.79 3.91 -18.68
CA PRO A 237 8.02 3.49 -17.54
C PRO A 237 7.20 4.70 -17.11
N GLU A 238 5.92 4.50 -16.92
CA GLU A 238 5.14 5.48 -16.20
C GLU A 238 5.77 5.60 -14.81
N ASN A 239 6.03 6.83 -14.33
CA ASN A 239 6.61 7.16 -13.02
C ASN A 239 5.92 6.48 -11.81
N ARG A 240 4.82 5.81 -12.07
CA ARG A 240 3.89 5.18 -11.14
C ARG A 240 4.48 4.07 -10.25
N TYR A 241 5.61 3.47 -10.64
CA TYR A 241 6.18 2.33 -9.91
C TYR A 241 7.35 2.70 -8.98
N LEU A 242 7.86 3.93 -9.05
CA LEU A 242 9.09 4.32 -8.36
C LEU A 242 8.83 5.19 -7.12
N ASP A 243 7.65 5.79 -6.99
CA ASP A 243 7.33 6.66 -5.86
C ASP A 243 6.28 6.02 -4.94
N ASP A 244 6.76 5.21 -3.98
CA ASP A 244 5.94 4.60 -2.95
C ASP A 244 6.42 5.05 -1.56
N GLU A 245 6.11 6.31 -1.23
CA GLU A 245 6.47 6.93 0.06
C GLU A 245 6.11 6.04 1.25
N ARG A 246 4.98 5.32 1.20
CA ARG A 246 4.54 4.44 2.31
C ARG A 246 5.47 3.26 2.50
N MET A 247 5.89 2.63 1.41
CA MET A 247 6.88 1.55 1.45
C MET A 247 8.22 2.06 1.96
N ILE A 248 8.67 3.21 1.47
CA ILE A 248 9.93 3.84 1.91
C ILE A 248 9.89 4.12 3.41
N GLU A 249 8.82 4.75 3.90
CA GLU A 249 8.62 5.04 5.33
C GLU A 249 8.56 3.76 6.16
N ALA A 250 7.81 2.74 5.72
CA ALA A 250 7.68 1.48 6.44
C ALA A 250 9.03 0.75 6.58
N ILE A 251 9.85 0.75 5.51
CA ILE A 251 11.18 0.14 5.54
C ILE A 251 12.13 0.96 6.41
N ALA A 252 12.17 2.29 6.22
CA ALA A 252 13.09 3.18 6.93
C ALA A 252 12.81 3.22 8.45
N CYS A 253 11.55 3.08 8.86
CA CYS A 253 11.14 3.01 10.27
C CYS A 253 11.23 1.60 10.87
N SER A 254 11.68 0.59 10.12
CA SER A 254 11.73 -0.79 10.61
C SER A 254 12.95 -1.01 11.52
N ASP A 255 12.70 -1.39 12.76
CA ASP A 255 13.73 -1.89 13.69
C ASP A 255 14.11 -3.36 13.44
N ASN A 256 13.46 -4.03 12.49
CA ASN A 256 13.70 -5.43 12.17
C ASN A 256 14.82 -5.57 11.12
N GLU A 257 15.99 -6.03 11.53
CA GLU A 257 17.16 -6.25 10.65
C GLU A 257 16.84 -7.16 9.46
N ILE A 258 15.95 -8.16 9.62
CA ILE A 258 15.59 -9.09 8.52
C ILE A 258 14.86 -8.34 7.40
N ILE A 259 14.04 -7.34 7.73
CA ILE A 259 13.36 -6.50 6.74
C ILE A 259 14.39 -5.66 5.98
N LEU A 260 15.32 -5.05 6.71
CA LEU A 260 16.36 -4.21 6.14
C LEU A 260 17.30 -5.02 5.24
N ASP A 261 17.63 -6.25 5.64
CA ASP A 261 18.36 -7.21 4.80
C ASP A 261 17.57 -7.56 3.54
N TYR A 262 16.29 -7.93 3.68
CA TYR A 262 15.45 -8.29 2.53
C TYR A 262 15.42 -7.21 1.45
N PHE A 263 15.34 -5.93 1.82
CA PHE A 263 15.33 -4.82 0.86
C PHE A 263 16.71 -4.35 0.39
N SER A 264 17.79 -4.68 1.10
CA SER A 264 19.14 -4.24 0.72
C SER A 264 20.02 -5.33 0.11
N GLU A 265 19.58 -6.59 0.11
CA GLU A 265 20.27 -7.68 -0.58
C GLU A 265 19.96 -7.76 -2.08
N GLU A 266 20.97 -8.18 -2.85
CA GLU A 266 20.81 -8.44 -4.29
C GLU A 266 19.83 -9.62 -4.51
N PHE A 267 18.97 -9.47 -5.51
CA PHE A 267 18.07 -10.53 -5.96
C PHE A 267 18.11 -10.68 -7.48
N GLN A 268 17.76 -11.87 -7.95
CA GLN A 268 17.80 -12.22 -9.36
C GLN A 268 16.43 -12.11 -9.99
N ILE A 269 16.37 -11.44 -11.14
CA ILE A 269 15.21 -11.46 -12.02
C ILE A 269 15.62 -12.05 -13.36
N VAL A 270 14.82 -13.02 -13.81
CA VAL A 270 14.86 -13.48 -15.20
C VAL A 270 13.91 -12.60 -16.00
N THR A 271 14.47 -11.73 -16.81
CA THR A 271 13.70 -10.86 -17.70
C THR A 271 12.94 -11.67 -18.75
N ARG A 272 11.98 -11.04 -19.44
CA ARG A 272 11.23 -11.67 -20.54
C ARG A 272 12.09 -12.13 -21.71
N SER A 273 13.20 -11.44 -21.90
CA SER A 273 14.26 -11.70 -22.86
C SER A 273 15.14 -12.90 -22.46
N LYS A 274 14.88 -13.51 -21.29
CA LYS A 274 15.63 -14.60 -20.66
C LYS A 274 17.04 -14.23 -20.21
N CYS A 275 17.38 -12.94 -20.22
CA CYS A 275 18.58 -12.45 -19.54
C CYS A 275 18.32 -12.40 -18.03
N VAL A 276 19.33 -12.80 -17.27
CA VAL A 276 19.33 -12.81 -15.81
C VAL A 276 20.01 -11.55 -15.32
N GLY A 277 19.25 -10.66 -14.70
CA GLY A 277 19.78 -9.47 -14.03
C GLY A 277 19.89 -9.69 -12.53
N GLN A 278 20.93 -9.11 -11.92
CA GLN A 278 21.02 -8.91 -10.47
C GLN A 278 20.48 -7.52 -10.17
N TYR A 279 19.67 -7.36 -9.13
CA TYR A 279 19.08 -6.07 -8.79
C TYR A 279 19.13 -5.82 -7.29
N LEU A 280 19.24 -4.56 -6.90
CA LEU A 280 18.85 -4.09 -5.57
C LEU A 280 17.41 -3.59 -5.60
N TYR A 281 16.78 -3.41 -4.43
CA TYR A 281 15.48 -2.76 -4.36
C TYR A 281 15.54 -1.39 -5.05
N PRO A 282 14.66 -1.09 -6.04
CA PRO A 282 14.77 0.13 -6.84
C PRO A 282 14.79 1.43 -6.02
N ASN A 283 14.04 1.47 -4.91
CA ASN A 283 13.94 2.66 -4.06
C ASN A 283 14.89 2.63 -2.86
N LEU A 284 15.91 1.77 -2.87
CA LEU A 284 16.85 1.65 -1.75
C LEU A 284 17.59 2.96 -1.44
N GLY A 285 17.87 3.78 -2.46
CA GLY A 285 18.46 5.12 -2.28
C GLY A 285 17.57 6.02 -1.42
N TYR A 286 16.27 6.06 -1.73
CA TYR A 286 15.29 6.83 -0.96
C TYR A 286 15.07 6.30 0.47
N VAL A 287 15.15 4.99 0.66
CA VAL A 287 15.13 4.39 2.01
C VAL A 287 16.34 4.87 2.81
N ILE A 288 17.53 4.82 2.24
CA ILE A 288 18.77 5.30 2.89
C ILE A 288 18.66 6.79 3.19
N ASP A 289 18.19 7.60 2.24
CA ASP A 289 17.98 9.04 2.40
C ASP A 289 17.05 9.34 3.58
N SER A 290 15.93 8.62 3.69
CA SER A 290 14.99 8.73 4.81
C SER A 290 15.63 8.37 6.16
N MET A 291 16.43 7.29 6.19
CA MET A 291 17.13 6.84 7.41
C MET A 291 18.27 7.79 7.85
N LEU A 292 18.92 8.49 6.92
CA LEU A 292 19.98 9.47 7.24
C LEU A 292 19.47 10.68 8.04
N GLY A 293 18.15 10.94 8.01
CA GLY A 293 17.49 11.94 8.84
C GLY A 293 17.57 11.66 10.35
N ASP A 294 17.63 10.38 10.75
CA ASP A 294 17.71 9.95 12.16
C ASP A 294 19.16 9.54 12.51
N LYS A 295 19.95 10.54 12.89
CA LYS A 295 21.41 10.54 12.68
C LYS A 295 22.22 9.51 13.48
N GLU A 296 21.72 8.96 14.57
CA GLU A 296 22.54 8.13 15.47
C GLU A 296 21.98 6.74 15.78
N ALA A 297 20.66 6.54 15.72
CA ALA A 297 20.06 5.25 16.07
C ALA A 297 20.38 4.14 15.06
N ASN A 298 20.47 4.48 13.77
CA ASN A 298 20.52 3.51 12.67
C ASN A 298 21.87 3.44 11.95
N LYS A 299 22.93 4.03 12.54
CA LYS A 299 24.21 4.26 11.86
C LYS A 299 24.82 2.99 11.27
N ASP A 300 24.86 1.89 12.03
CA ASP A 300 25.52 0.65 11.60
C ASP A 300 24.72 -0.05 10.48
N VAL A 301 23.39 -0.03 10.58
CA VAL A 301 22.49 -0.55 9.54
C VAL A 301 22.64 0.25 8.25
N VAL A 302 22.56 1.59 8.35
CA VAL A 302 22.72 2.48 7.20
C VAL A 302 24.10 2.30 6.56
N HIS A 303 25.15 2.14 7.37
CA HIS A 303 26.49 1.83 6.88
C HIS A 303 26.51 0.53 6.06
N MET A 304 25.89 -0.53 6.57
CA MET A 304 25.81 -1.83 5.90
C MET A 304 25.02 -1.75 4.58
N MET A 305 23.88 -1.05 4.55
CA MET A 305 23.09 -0.84 3.33
C MET A 305 23.87 -0.06 2.27
N ILE A 306 24.58 1.03 2.65
CA ILE A 306 25.39 1.81 1.70
C ILE A 306 26.56 0.96 1.17
N ARG A 307 27.18 0.11 2.00
CA ARG A 307 28.22 -0.82 1.52
C ARG A 307 27.68 -1.78 0.46
N ARG A 308 26.48 -2.33 0.65
CA ARG A 308 25.83 -3.18 -0.37
C ARG A 308 25.57 -2.40 -1.67
N VAL A 309 25.16 -1.13 -1.57
CA VAL A 309 25.03 -0.23 -2.75
C VAL A 309 26.37 -0.04 -3.47
N VAL A 310 27.45 0.28 -2.75
CA VAL A 310 28.80 0.43 -3.34
C VAL A 310 29.21 -0.83 -4.08
N GLU A 311 29.08 -1.99 -3.43
CA GLU A 311 29.44 -3.28 -4.00
C GLU A 311 28.61 -3.59 -5.26
N HIS A 312 27.31 -3.33 -5.24
CA HIS A 312 26.42 -3.52 -6.37
C HIS A 312 26.74 -2.58 -7.55
N ASN A 313 26.81 -1.26 -7.31
CA ASN A 313 27.10 -0.28 -8.35
C ASN A 313 28.47 -0.55 -9.01
N LYS A 314 29.47 -0.95 -8.22
CA LYS A 314 30.78 -1.35 -8.74
C LYS A 314 30.70 -2.60 -9.60
N LYS A 315 30.00 -3.66 -9.15
CA LYS A 315 29.78 -4.87 -9.95
C LYS A 315 29.07 -4.55 -11.27
N ALA A 316 28.07 -3.67 -11.24
CA ALA A 316 27.35 -3.21 -12.44
C ALA A 316 28.32 -2.54 -13.43
N TYR A 317 29.16 -1.62 -12.96
CA TYR A 317 30.18 -0.98 -13.78
C TYR A 317 31.16 -1.98 -14.38
N GLU A 318 31.68 -2.92 -13.59
CA GLU A 318 32.61 -3.95 -14.05
C GLU A 318 31.98 -4.87 -15.10
N ALA A 319 30.72 -5.28 -14.90
CA ALA A 319 29.97 -6.11 -15.83
C ALA A 319 29.71 -5.39 -17.17
N ILE A 320 29.24 -4.15 -17.12
CA ILE A 320 29.02 -3.32 -18.32
C ILE A 320 30.34 -3.10 -19.06
N SER A 321 31.37 -2.65 -18.36
CA SER A 321 32.69 -2.37 -18.94
C SER A 321 33.28 -3.59 -19.66
N LYS A 322 33.20 -4.76 -19.02
CA LYS A 322 33.68 -6.02 -19.60
C LYS A 322 32.93 -6.40 -20.88
N ASN A 323 31.60 -6.25 -20.89
CA ASN A 323 30.78 -6.63 -22.05
C ASN A 323 30.96 -5.66 -23.21
N VAL A 324 31.00 -4.35 -22.93
CA VAL A 324 31.31 -3.31 -23.92
C VAL A 324 32.66 -3.57 -24.58
N GLU A 325 33.71 -3.81 -23.78
CA GLU A 325 35.05 -4.05 -24.30
C GLU A 325 35.09 -5.33 -25.13
N ALA A 326 34.52 -6.43 -24.65
CA ALA A 326 34.46 -7.69 -25.39
C ALA A 326 33.74 -7.56 -26.74
N PHE A 327 32.65 -6.80 -26.78
CA PHE A 327 31.90 -6.54 -28.00
C PHE A 327 32.67 -5.67 -28.99
N TYR A 328 33.28 -4.58 -28.50
CA TYR A 328 34.15 -3.73 -29.31
C TYR A 328 35.30 -4.52 -29.93
N GLN A 329 36.02 -5.32 -29.11
CA GLN A 329 37.12 -6.16 -29.56
C GLN A 329 36.68 -7.19 -30.62
N THR A 330 35.48 -7.76 -30.48
CA THR A 330 34.94 -8.70 -31.47
C THR A 330 34.69 -8.02 -32.81
N ARG A 331 34.18 -6.78 -32.83
CA ARG A 331 33.92 -6.03 -34.07
C ARG A 331 35.18 -5.67 -34.84
N ILE A 332 36.26 -5.38 -34.12
CA ILE A 332 37.52 -4.96 -34.74
C ILE A 332 38.48 -6.13 -35.05
N LYS A 333 38.15 -7.34 -34.61
CA LYS A 333 39.02 -8.53 -34.68
C LYS A 333 39.51 -8.85 -36.09
N ASP A 334 38.65 -8.68 -37.09
CA ASP A 334 38.94 -9.04 -38.48
C ASP A 334 39.57 -7.88 -39.28
N TRP A 335 39.86 -6.75 -38.64
CA TRP A 335 40.49 -5.62 -39.31
C TRP A 335 41.96 -5.90 -39.64
N PRO A 336 42.37 -5.81 -40.92
CA PRO A 336 43.77 -6.05 -41.29
C PRO A 336 44.65 -4.86 -40.87
N GLY A 337 45.56 -5.10 -39.92
CA GLY A 337 46.59 -4.13 -39.51
C GLY A 337 46.11 -3.11 -38.47
N ILE A 338 46.75 -1.93 -38.43
CA ILE A 338 46.41 -0.86 -37.48
C ILE A 338 45.10 -0.21 -37.95
N ILE A 339 44.12 -0.12 -37.05
CA ILE A 339 42.83 0.52 -37.32
C ILE A 339 43.01 2.04 -37.32
N PRO A 340 42.60 2.74 -38.39
CA PRO A 340 42.55 4.20 -38.41
C PRO A 340 41.70 4.77 -37.26
N GLU A 341 42.11 5.91 -36.68
CA GLU A 341 41.46 6.50 -35.49
C GLU A 341 39.98 6.84 -35.72
N ASP A 342 39.65 7.36 -36.90
CA ASP A 342 38.28 7.65 -37.33
C ASP A 342 37.41 6.40 -37.35
N ILE A 343 37.93 5.30 -37.90
CA ILE A 343 37.23 4.00 -37.97
C ILE A 343 37.08 3.39 -36.56
N ALA A 344 38.12 3.47 -35.73
CA ALA A 344 38.07 3.01 -34.34
C ALA A 344 37.00 3.76 -33.55
N ASN A 345 36.90 5.08 -33.71
CA ASN A 345 35.87 5.91 -33.09
C ASN A 345 34.47 5.54 -33.58
N THR A 346 34.27 5.33 -34.89
CA THR A 346 32.99 4.86 -35.43
C THR A 346 32.57 3.52 -34.80
N TYR A 347 33.48 2.55 -34.66
CA TYR A 347 33.14 1.28 -34.01
C TYR A 347 32.81 1.44 -32.51
N LYS A 348 33.42 2.40 -31.83
CA LYS A 348 33.07 2.74 -30.44
C LYS A 348 31.67 3.34 -30.34
N GLU A 349 31.35 4.32 -31.18
CA GLU A 349 30.00 4.91 -31.26
C GLU A 349 28.94 3.85 -31.55
N GLN A 350 29.19 2.97 -32.52
CA GLN A 350 28.28 1.87 -32.84
C GLN A 350 28.19 0.82 -31.72
N THR A 351 29.21 0.70 -30.86
CA THR A 351 29.15 -0.17 -29.67
C THR A 351 28.24 0.44 -28.62
N MET A 352 28.25 1.78 -28.48
CA MET A 352 27.39 2.49 -27.56
C MET A 352 25.91 2.48 -27.96
N TRP A 353 25.57 2.14 -29.20
CA TRP A 353 24.18 1.84 -29.58
C TRP A 353 23.57 0.66 -28.80
N CYS A 354 24.41 -0.23 -28.26
CA CYS A 354 24.00 -1.36 -27.42
C CYS A 354 23.96 -0.99 -25.93
N TYR A 355 24.49 0.18 -25.54
CA TYR A 355 24.51 0.68 -24.18
C TYR A 355 23.29 1.58 -23.92
N HIS A 356 22.69 1.44 -22.74
CA HIS A 356 21.61 2.31 -22.32
C HIS A 356 21.67 2.55 -20.81
N PHE A 357 21.58 3.81 -20.43
CA PHE A 357 21.39 4.26 -19.06
C PHE A 357 20.14 5.14 -19.00
N ASP A 358 19.20 4.77 -18.16
CA ASP A 358 17.98 5.54 -17.92
C ASP A 358 18.11 6.22 -16.55
N ALA A 359 18.25 7.55 -16.56
CA ALA A 359 18.38 8.35 -15.34
C ALA A 359 17.08 8.42 -14.52
N GLU A 360 15.90 8.25 -15.14
CA GLU A 360 14.62 8.30 -14.42
C GLU A 360 14.43 7.03 -13.58
N THR A 361 14.85 5.88 -14.11
CA THR A 361 14.68 4.57 -13.46
C THR A 361 15.94 4.03 -12.81
N SER A 362 17.08 4.69 -13.06
CA SER A 362 18.41 4.23 -12.71
C SER A 362 18.72 2.80 -13.20
N ILE A 363 18.14 2.41 -14.34
CA ILE A 363 18.42 1.13 -14.98
C ILE A 363 19.56 1.31 -15.98
N VAL A 364 20.53 0.40 -15.92
CA VAL A 364 21.64 0.32 -16.86
C VAL A 364 21.61 -1.01 -17.59
N SER A 365 21.92 -0.97 -18.89
CA SER A 365 22.02 -2.17 -19.70
C SER A 365 23.03 -2.06 -20.82
N PHE A 366 23.60 -3.20 -21.19
CA PHE A 366 24.34 -3.40 -22.42
C PHE A 366 23.82 -4.66 -23.10
N MET A 367 23.21 -4.51 -24.27
CA MET A 367 22.56 -5.62 -24.98
C MET A 367 22.85 -5.61 -26.47
N ASP A 368 23.16 -6.80 -26.99
CA ASP A 368 23.25 -7.06 -28.42
C ASP A 368 22.48 -8.34 -28.76
N THR A 369 21.98 -8.44 -29.98
CA THR A 369 21.20 -9.61 -30.44
C THR A 369 22.00 -10.92 -30.50
N SER A 370 23.34 -10.86 -30.39
CA SER A 370 24.25 -12.00 -30.51
C SER A 370 24.97 -12.41 -29.21
N VAL A 371 24.77 -11.70 -28.10
CA VAL A 371 25.49 -11.93 -26.83
C VAL A 371 24.55 -11.89 -25.63
N ASP A 372 24.86 -12.65 -24.57
CA ASP A 372 24.17 -12.55 -23.28
C ASP A 372 24.40 -11.14 -22.70
N GLY A 373 23.39 -10.28 -22.85
CA GLY A 373 23.44 -8.89 -22.38
C GLY A 373 23.43 -8.77 -20.85
N VAL A 374 23.83 -7.61 -20.35
CA VAL A 374 23.76 -7.25 -18.92
C VAL A 374 22.65 -6.22 -18.74
N ARG A 375 21.83 -6.40 -17.71
CA ARG A 375 20.85 -5.40 -17.24
C ARG A 375 20.74 -5.48 -15.72
N THR A 376 20.79 -4.32 -15.07
CA THR A 376 20.71 -4.15 -13.62
C THR A 376 20.19 -2.75 -13.31
N ASN A 377 19.77 -2.49 -12.09
CA ASN A 377 19.67 -1.11 -11.60
C ASN A 377 21.01 -0.66 -11.02
N VAL A 378 21.13 0.63 -10.77
CA VAL A 378 22.15 1.23 -9.93
C VAL A 378 21.49 2.23 -9.00
N ILE A 379 22.06 2.40 -7.81
CA ILE A 379 21.43 3.20 -6.76
C ILE A 379 22.19 4.50 -6.58
N HIS A 380 21.48 5.61 -6.61
CA HIS A 380 21.98 6.92 -6.22
C HIS A 380 21.41 7.28 -4.85
N ILE A 381 22.23 7.89 -4.00
CA ILE A 381 21.85 8.37 -2.66
C ILE A 381 21.92 9.89 -2.70
N SER A 382 20.79 10.57 -2.47
CA SER A 382 20.71 12.02 -2.67
C SER A 382 21.09 12.83 -1.43
N GLU A 383 20.87 12.27 -0.24
CA GLU A 383 21.19 12.93 1.02
C GLU A 383 22.65 12.76 1.40
N SER A 384 23.19 13.78 2.08
CA SER A 384 24.56 13.73 2.62
C SER A 384 24.54 13.45 4.12
N SER A 385 25.57 12.78 4.62
CA SER A 385 25.73 12.54 6.06
C SER A 385 26.69 13.55 6.70
N SER A 386 26.39 13.98 7.93
CA SER A 386 27.37 14.67 8.79
C SER A 386 28.44 13.74 9.34
N ILE A 387 28.22 12.42 9.31
CA ILE A 387 29.16 11.41 9.79
C ILE A 387 30.20 11.15 8.68
N PRO A 388 31.51 11.39 8.91
CA PRO A 388 32.53 11.29 7.86
C PRO A 388 32.61 9.91 7.19
N SER A 389 32.47 8.83 7.96
CA SER A 389 32.52 7.47 7.42
C SER A 389 31.35 7.14 6.51
N LEU A 390 30.14 7.62 6.83
CA LEU A 390 28.96 7.43 5.97
C LEU A 390 29.08 8.31 4.72
N ARG A 391 29.50 9.58 4.88
CA ARG A 391 29.74 10.48 3.76
C ARG A 391 30.70 9.88 2.73
N SER A 392 31.84 9.36 3.18
CA SER A 392 32.82 8.74 2.28
C SER A 392 32.25 7.55 1.50
N LEU A 393 31.35 6.77 2.10
CA LEU A 393 30.71 5.64 1.42
C LEU A 393 29.62 6.09 0.45
N ILE A 394 28.86 7.13 0.79
CA ILE A 394 27.87 7.75 -0.10
C ILE A 394 28.59 8.32 -1.33
N ASP A 395 29.70 9.04 -1.11
CA ASP A 395 30.51 9.60 -2.20
C ASP A 395 31.04 8.48 -3.11
N GLU A 396 31.50 7.35 -2.56
CA GLU A 396 31.94 6.19 -3.34
C GLU A 396 30.78 5.53 -4.12
N ALA A 397 29.62 5.36 -3.50
CA ALA A 397 28.44 4.81 -4.15
C ALA A 397 28.01 5.64 -5.37
N ASN A 398 27.95 6.96 -5.18
CA ASN A 398 27.57 7.92 -6.21
C ASN A 398 28.66 8.07 -7.28
N GLU A 399 29.96 7.92 -6.95
CA GLU A 399 31.02 7.89 -7.96
C GLU A 399 30.82 6.75 -8.98
N TRP A 400 30.42 5.56 -8.53
CA TRP A 400 30.12 4.45 -9.43
C TRP A 400 28.85 4.70 -10.26
N TYR A 401 27.83 5.31 -9.67
CA TYR A 401 26.63 5.73 -10.38
C TYR A 401 26.97 6.72 -11.50
N GLU A 402 27.72 7.78 -11.20
CA GLU A 402 28.13 8.80 -12.18
C GLU A 402 29.01 8.23 -13.29
N LYS A 403 29.90 7.28 -12.98
CA LYS A 403 30.69 6.57 -13.99
C LYS A 403 29.83 5.79 -14.99
N LEU A 404 28.69 5.25 -14.55
CA LEU A 404 27.73 4.59 -15.43
C LEU A 404 26.89 5.62 -16.19
N ALA A 405 26.37 6.64 -15.52
CA ALA A 405 25.63 7.71 -16.19
C ALA A 405 26.44 8.37 -17.33
N GLY A 406 27.73 8.64 -17.10
CA GLY A 406 28.66 9.18 -18.08
C GLY A 406 29.45 8.15 -18.91
N PHE A 407 29.07 6.86 -18.87
CA PHE A 407 29.89 5.78 -19.41
C PHE A 407 30.20 5.93 -20.90
N GLU A 408 29.20 6.33 -21.69
CA GLU A 408 29.33 6.53 -23.15
C GLU A 408 30.42 7.56 -23.47
N GLU A 409 30.38 8.71 -22.81
CA GLU A 409 31.40 9.75 -23.01
C GLU A 409 32.79 9.26 -22.60
N ILE A 410 32.90 8.53 -21.48
CA ILE A 410 34.17 8.00 -20.97
C ILE A 410 34.77 6.99 -21.96
N PHE A 411 33.96 6.06 -22.47
CA PHE A 411 34.41 5.01 -23.38
C PHE A 411 34.88 5.58 -24.73
N ILE A 412 34.16 6.58 -25.25
CA ILE A 412 34.53 7.29 -26.49
C ILE A 412 35.78 8.15 -26.25
N ARG A 413 35.83 8.98 -25.19
CA ARG A 413 36.96 9.89 -24.90
C ARG A 413 38.26 9.20 -24.50
N ASN A 414 38.22 8.02 -23.87
CA ASN A 414 39.44 7.25 -23.58
C ASN A 414 40.21 6.83 -24.86
N ALA A 415 39.63 6.97 -26.07
CA ALA A 415 40.37 6.89 -27.33
C ALA A 415 41.30 8.10 -27.55
N ALA A 416 40.85 9.29 -27.15
CA ALA A 416 41.53 10.56 -27.42
C ALA A 416 42.67 10.86 -26.44
N LEU A 417 42.66 10.27 -25.23
CA LEU A 417 43.64 10.54 -24.17
C LEU A 417 44.85 9.59 -24.13
N LYS A 418 44.89 8.52 -24.93
CA LYS A 418 46.16 7.79 -25.21
C LYS A 418 47.11 8.58 -26.14
N LYS A 419 47.03 9.92 -26.10
CA LYS A 419 47.79 10.89 -26.91
C LYS A 419 48.85 11.66 -26.13
N GLN A 420 49.37 11.15 -25.00
CA GLN A 420 50.54 11.74 -24.35
C GLN A 420 51.63 10.72 -24.08
#